data_AF-A0A0C2FVY8-F1
#
_entry.id   AF-A0A0C2FVY8-F1
#
_cell.length_a   1.000
_cell.length_b   1.000
_cell.length_c   1.000
_cell.angle_alpha   90.00
_cell.angle_beta   90.00
_cell.angle_gamma   90.00
#
_symmetry.space_group_name_H-M   'P 1'
#
loop_
_entity.id
_entity.type
_entity.pdbx_description
1 polymer ?
#
loop_
_entity_poly.entity_id
_entity_poly.type
_entity_poly.pdbx_seq_one_letter_code
_entity_poly.pdbx_strand_id
1 'polypeptide(L)' 'MLYGLLAFSILIVSAHPNNLPQKRFPTAIIVGVKKAGTRALLEFLRLNPRIRAPGPEVHFFDKNYHRGLEWYR' A
#
# COMPACT_ATOMS: atom_id res chain seq x y z
N MET A 1 -13.71 3.02 42.80
CA MET A 1 -14.83 3.14 41.85
C MET A 1 -14.47 4.03 40.66
N LEU A 2 -14.09 5.31 40.87
CA LEU A 2 -13.78 6.27 39.79
C LEU A 2 -12.50 5.95 38.96
N TYR A 3 -11.43 5.46 39.60
CA TYR A 3 -10.18 5.10 38.90
C TYR A 3 -10.30 3.88 37.98
N GLY A 4 -11.22 2.95 38.27
CA GLY A 4 -11.45 1.77 37.44
C GLY A 4 -12.12 2.11 36.12
N LEU A 5 -13.09 3.04 36.13
CA LEU A 5 -13.75 3.55 34.93
C LEU A 5 -12.79 4.37 34.04
N LEU A 6 -11.92 5.19 34.66
CA LEU A 6 -10.87 5.90 33.93
C LEU A 6 -9.84 4.95 33.30
N ALA A 7 -9.39 3.92 34.03
CA ALA A 7 -8.49 2.91 33.49
C ALA A 7 -9.13 2.11 32.35
N PHE A 8 -10.42 1.79 32.45
CA PHE A 8 -11.18 1.11 31.40
C PHE A 8 -11.31 1.96 30.13
N SER A 9 -11.53 3.27 30.28
CA SER A 9 -11.54 4.22 29.16
C SER A 9 -10.16 4.35 28.48
N ILE A 10 -9.07 4.35 29.25
CA ILE A 10 -7.69 4.41 28.70
C ILE A 10 -7.36 3.13 27.92
N LEU A 11 -7.83 1.97 28.40
CA LEU A 11 -7.60 0.68 27.76
C LEU A 11 -8.34 0.55 26.41
N ILE A 12 -9.54 1.13 26.30
CA ILE A 12 -10.29 1.20 25.04
C ILE A 12 -9.62 2.15 24.02
N VAL A 13 -9.02 3.26 24.46
CA VAL A 13 -8.33 4.22 23.56
C VAL A 13 -7.04 3.63 22.95
N SER A 14 -6.34 2.73 23.65
CA SER A 14 -5.10 2.10 23.16
C SER A 14 -5.36 1.00 22.13
N ALA A 15 -6.55 0.40 22.13
CA ALA A 15 -6.99 -0.56 21.13
C ALA A 15 -7.46 0.18 19.87
N HIS A 16 -6.53 0.82 19.14
CA HIS A 16 -6.78 1.23 17.77
C HIS A 16 -6.57 -0.01 16.88
N PRO A 17 -7.63 -0.73 16.45
CA PRO A 17 -7.46 -1.62 15.32
C PRO A 17 -7.14 -0.74 14.11
N ASN A 18 -6.39 -1.28 13.14
CA ASN A 18 -6.16 -0.71 11.80
C ASN A 18 -4.80 -0.06 11.54
N ASN A 19 -3.71 -0.78 11.83
CA ASN A 19 -2.51 -0.71 10.98
C ASN A 19 -2.38 -1.96 10.09
N LEU A 20 -3.50 -2.60 9.74
CA LEU A 20 -3.45 -3.65 8.72
C LEU A 20 -3.18 -2.98 7.36
N PRO A 21 -2.12 -3.40 6.63
CA PRO A 21 -1.81 -2.84 5.33
C PRO A 21 -2.98 -3.07 4.37
N GLN A 22 -3.68 -2.00 4.02
CA GLN A 22 -4.81 -2.05 3.10
C GLN A 22 -4.31 -1.91 1.65
N LYS A 23 -4.78 -2.83 0.80
CA LYS A 23 -4.59 -2.76 -0.65
C LYS A 23 -5.33 -1.54 -1.23
N ARG A 24 -4.66 -0.76 -2.07
CA ARG A 24 -5.16 0.50 -2.64
C ARG A 24 -4.67 0.62 -4.07
N PHE A 25 -5.45 1.31 -4.90
CA PHE A 25 -5.02 1.67 -6.24
C PHE A 25 -3.77 2.56 -6.21
N PRO A 26 -2.87 2.42 -7.19
CA PRO A 26 -1.69 3.24 -7.26
C PRO A 26 -2.05 4.70 -7.55
N THR A 27 -1.47 5.62 -6.80
CA THR A 27 -1.58 7.07 -7.06
C THR A 27 -0.75 7.49 -8.27
N ALA A 28 0.32 6.75 -8.58
CA ALA A 28 1.22 7.02 -9.69
C ALA A 28 1.67 5.71 -10.36
N ILE A 29 1.87 5.76 -11.68
CA ILE A 29 2.24 4.59 -12.50
C ILE A 29 3.45 4.95 -13.35
N ILE A 30 4.49 4.10 -13.31
CA ILE A 30 5.61 4.17 -14.25
C ILE A 30 5.20 3.39 -15.50
N VAL A 31 4.79 4.10 -16.56
CA VAL A 31 4.25 3.49 -17.78
C VAL A 31 5.32 3.03 -18.78
N GLY A 32 6.55 3.54 -18.69
CA GLY A 32 7.61 3.24 -19.66
C GLY A 32 8.73 4.28 -19.69
N VAL A 33 9.65 4.24 -20.65
CA VAL A 33 9.72 3.28 -21.80
C VAL A 33 10.64 2.10 -21.51
N LYS A 34 10.46 1.00 -22.26
CA LYS A 34 11.31 -0.20 -22.14
C LYS A 34 12.78 0.17 -22.36
N LYS A 35 13.66 -0.39 -21.52
CA LYS A 35 15.12 -0.15 -21.51
C LYS A 35 15.56 1.25 -21.03
N ALA A 36 14.66 2.12 -20.58
CA ALA A 36 15.03 3.41 -19.99
C ALA A 36 15.41 3.34 -18.50
N GLY A 37 15.46 2.13 -17.90
CA GLY A 37 15.80 1.96 -16.49
C GLY A 37 14.62 2.10 -15.52
N THR A 38 13.39 1.79 -15.94
CA THR A 38 12.19 1.82 -15.08
C THR A 38 12.34 1.00 -13.80
N ARG A 39 13.05 -0.14 -13.85
CA ARG A 39 13.38 -0.94 -12.67
C ARG A 39 14.28 -0.21 -11.69
N ALA A 40 15.36 0.43 -12.16
CA ALA A 40 16.28 1.16 -11.28
C ALA A 40 15.55 2.31 -10.58
N LEU A 41 14.74 3.06 -11.31
CA LEU A 41 13.89 4.11 -10.75
C LEU A 41 12.96 3.56 -9.66
N LEU A 42 12.30 2.43 -9.90
CA LEU A 42 11.43 1.80 -8.91
C LEU A 42 12.19 1.40 -7.64
N GLU A 43 13.38 0.83 -7.76
CA GLU A 43 14.21 0.46 -6.61
C GLU A 43 14.67 1.69 -5.81
N PHE A 44 15.03 2.78 -6.48
CA PHE A 44 15.37 4.03 -5.79
C PHE A 44 14.17 4.63 -5.04
N LEU A 45 12.98 4.60 -5.64
CA LEU A 45 11.76 5.08 -4.98
C LEU A 45 11.40 4.24 -3.76
N ARG A 46 11.68 2.94 -3.75
CA ARG A 46 11.45 2.06 -2.60
C ARG A 46 12.28 2.40 -1.37
N LEU A 47 13.38 3.14 -1.52
CA LEU A 47 14.17 3.61 -0.38
C LEU A 47 13.39 4.60 0.49
N ASN A 48 12.35 5.25 -0.04
CA ASN A 48 11.53 6.19 0.69
C ASN A 48 10.47 5.47 1.54
N PRO A 49 10.42 5.66 2.87
CA PRO A 49 9.44 4.98 3.74
C PRO A 49 7.97 5.32 3.42
N ARG A 50 7.71 6.41 2.69
CA ARG A 50 6.37 6.83 2.27
C ARG A 50 5.90 6.18 0.97
N ILE A 51 6.80 5.52 0.23
CA ILE A 51 6.48 4.91 -1.05
C ILE A 51 6.39 3.40 -0.88
N ARG A 52 5.28 2.82 -1.36
CA ARG A 52 5.09 1.38 -1.45
C ARG A 52 4.87 1.01 -2.91
N ALA A 53 5.68 0.10 -3.40
CA ALA A 53 5.65 -0.35 -4.78
C ALA A 53 5.61 -1.88 -4.86
N PRO A 54 4.86 -2.45 -5.82
CA PRO A 54 4.84 -3.90 -6.05
C PRO A 54 6.22 -4.37 -6.55
N GLY A 55 6.56 -5.63 -6.22
CA GLY A 55 7.82 -6.29 -6.60
C GLY A 55 8.02 -6.44 -8.11
N PRO A 56 7.20 -7.28 -8.77
CA PRO A 56 7.18 -7.46 -10.22
C PRO A 56 6.30 -6.42 -10.94
N GLU A 57 6.51 -6.26 -12.24
CA GLU A 57 5.60 -5.52 -13.10
C GLU A 57 4.26 -6.27 -13.16
N VAL A 58 3.18 -5.62 -12.72
CA VAL A 58 1.86 -6.25 -12.55
C VAL A 58 1.21 -6.58 -13.90
N HIS A 59 1.62 -5.90 -14.97
CA HIS A 59 1.08 -6.08 -16.31
C HIS A 59 -0.46 -6.07 -16.33
N PHE A 60 -1.06 -5.11 -15.60
CA PHE A 60 -2.52 -5.01 -15.52
C PHE A 60 -3.12 -4.50 -16.83
N PHE A 61 -2.66 -3.35 -17.31
CA PHE A 61 -3.24 -2.68 -18.49
C PHE A 61 -2.88 -3.34 -19.84
N ASP A 62 -1.94 -4.29 -19.87
CA ASP A 62 -1.56 -5.03 -21.08
C ASP A 62 -2.06 -6.49 -21.06
N LYS A 63 -1.77 -7.27 -20.01
CA LYS A 63 -2.04 -8.72 -19.98
C LYS A 63 -3.23 -9.11 -19.10
N ASN A 64 -3.40 -8.43 -17.98
CA ASN A 64 -4.32 -8.85 -16.91
C ASN A 64 -5.60 -8.01 -16.82
N TYR A 65 -5.90 -7.19 -17.84
CA TYR A 65 -7.07 -6.29 -17.81
C TYR A 65 -8.39 -7.04 -17.63
N HIS A 66 -8.49 -8.24 -18.20
CA HIS A 66 -9.65 -9.12 -18.12
C HIS A 66 -9.98 -9.58 -16.68
N ARG A 67 -9.05 -9.48 -15.73
CA ARG A 67 -9.27 -9.87 -14.33
C ARG A 67 -10.05 -8.83 -13.52
N GLY A 68 -10.29 -7.65 -14.10
CA GLY A 68 -11.05 -6.57 -13.48
C GLY A 68 -10.26 -5.77 -12.44
N LEU A 69 -10.83 -4.63 -12.04
CA LEU A 69 -10.19 -3.68 -11.12
C LEU A 69 -10.06 -4.22 -9.69
N GLU A 70 -10.98 -5.09 -9.26
CA GLU A 70 -10.88 -5.73 -7.93
C GLU A 70 -9.65 -6.62 -7.81
N TRP A 71 -9.20 -7.26 -8.90
CA TRP A 71 -7.94 -8.00 -8.92
C TRP A 71 -6.70 -7.08 -8.84
N TYR A 72 -6.80 -5.87 -9.41
CA TYR A 72 -5.70 -4.91 -9.45
C TYR A 72 -5.48 -4.18 -8.12
N ARG A 73 -6.49 -4.12 -7.27
CA ARG A 73 -6.48 -3.37 -6.01
C ARG A 73 -5.43 -3.88 -5.02
#